data_AF-A0A2G4GB56-F1
#
_entry.id   AF-A0A2G4GB56-F1
#
_cell.length_a   1.000
_cell.length_b   1.000
_cell.length_c   1.000
_cell.angle_alpha   90.00
_cell.angle_beta   90.00
_cell.angle_gamma   90.00
#
_symmetry.space_group_name_H-M   'P 1'
#
loop_
_entity.id
_entity.type
_entity.pdbx_description
1 polymer ?
#
loop_
_entity_poly.entity_id
_entity_poly.type
_entity_poly.pdbx_seq_one_letter_code
_entity_poly.pdbx_strand_id
1 'polypeptide(L)'
;MHLLAPLLAQASAGDWHPTTLVQALLYTAVFSLAGTALAIVGYKIFDICTPGNLHEEIIKNRNLAAAVLGASIILGVCIVVAAAIMG
;
A
#
# COMPACT_ATOMS: atom_id res chain seq x y z
N MET A 1 37.36 9.09 23.62
CA MET A 1 36.17 9.38 22.78
C MET A 1 36.03 8.45 21.55
N HIS A 2 36.86 7.41 21.39
CA HIS A 2 36.85 6.52 20.21
C HIS A 2 36.13 5.16 20.44
N LEU A 3 35.67 4.89 21.66
CA LEU A 3 35.03 3.62 22.07
C LEU A 3 33.49 3.70 22.18
N LEU A 4 32.91 4.89 22.10
CA LEU A 4 31.45 5.11 22.17
C LEU A 4 30.77 5.08 20.79
N ALA A 5 31.53 5.22 19.70
CA ALA A 5 31.02 5.18 18.32
C ALA A 5 30.43 3.81 17.89
N PRO A 6 31.05 2.64 18.18
CA PRO A 6 30.49 1.37 17.76
C PRO A 6 29.21 1.00 18.53
N LEU A 7 29.06 1.50 19.76
CA LEU A 7 27.90 1.22 20.61
C LEU A 7 26.65 1.99 20.15
N LEU A 8 26.82 3.22 19.65
CA LEU A 8 25.74 3.99 19.00
C LEU A 8 25.37 3.43 17.62
N ALA A 9 26.31 2.79 16.91
CA ALA A 9 26.04 2.09 15.65
C ALA A 9 25.28 0.76 15.86
N GLN A 10 25.57 0.05 16.96
CA GLN A 10 24.88 -1.19 17.32
C GLN A 10 23.47 -0.94 17.87
N ALA A 11 23.23 0.22 18.51
CA ALA A 11 21.94 0.58 19.08
C ALA A 11 20.84 0.86 18.04
N SER A 12 21.19 1.14 16.78
CA SER A 12 20.23 1.45 15.70
C SER A 12 19.98 0.31 14.72
N ALA A 13 20.78 -0.76 14.76
CA ALA A 13 20.56 -1.93 13.94
C ALA A 13 19.67 -2.93 14.68
N GLY A 14 18.37 -2.62 14.76
CA GLY A 14 17.39 -3.70 14.86
C GLY A 14 17.61 -4.61 13.65
N ASP A 15 17.72 -5.92 13.84
CA ASP A 15 17.97 -6.87 12.76
C ASP A 15 16.71 -7.02 11.88
N TRP A 16 16.41 -5.99 11.08
CA TRP A 16 15.29 -5.95 10.12
C TRP A 16 15.49 -6.92 8.94
N HIS A 17 16.63 -7.61 8.91
CA HIS A 17 16.90 -8.66 7.95
C HIS A 17 16.21 -9.95 8.43
N PRO A 18 15.31 -10.53 7.63
CA PRO A 18 14.78 -11.84 7.96
C PRO A 18 15.93 -12.85 7.94
N THR A 19 16.33 -13.32 9.12
CA THR A 19 17.36 -14.36 9.27
C THR A 19 16.81 -15.74 8.96
N THR A 20 15.48 -15.86 8.91
CA THR A 20 14.76 -17.10 8.63
C THR A 20 13.70 -16.91 7.56
N LEU A 21 13.40 -18.00 6.84
CA LEU A 21 12.37 -18.02 5.80
C LEU A 21 10.97 -17.71 6.37
N VAL A 22 10.69 -18.19 7.59
CA VAL A 22 9.42 -17.94 8.28
C VAL A 22 9.22 -16.45 8.56
N GLN A 23 10.27 -15.77 9.01
CA GLN A 23 10.22 -14.32 9.26
C GLN A 23 10.02 -13.52 7.97
N ALA A 24 10.63 -13.93 6.85
CA ALA A 24 10.38 -13.32 5.54
C ALA A 24 8.93 -13.48 5.07
N LEU A 25 8.34 -14.66 5.27
CA LEU A 25 6.93 -14.92 4.95
C LEU A 25 5.99 -14.07 5.83
N LEU A 26 6.28 -13.97 7.13
CA LEU A 26 5.50 -13.14 8.05
C LEU A 26 5.55 -11.66 7.64
N TYR A 27 6.73 -11.12 7.34
CA TYR A 27 6.83 -9.73 6.86
C TYR A 27 6.08 -9.52 5.56
N THR A 28 6.23 -10.42 4.58
CA THR A 28 5.49 -10.34 3.30
C THR A 28 3.97 -10.36 3.52
N ALA A 29 3.47 -11.24 4.39
CA ALA A 29 2.05 -11.31 4.72
C ALA A 29 1.56 -10.02 5.38
N VAL A 30 2.31 -9.47 6.34
CA VAL A 30 1.94 -8.24 7.05
C VAL A 30 1.96 -7.03 6.11
N PHE A 31 3.01 -6.85 5.31
CA PHE A 31 3.11 -5.73 4.37
C PHE A 31 2.10 -5.82 3.23
N SER A 32 1.80 -7.02 2.72
CA SER A 32 0.78 -7.19 1.68
C SER A 32 -0.62 -6.90 2.21
N LEU A 33 -0.95 -7.33 3.43
CA LEU A 33 -2.22 -6.99 4.10
C LEU A 33 -2.32 -5.50 4.38
N ALA A 34 -1.25 -4.89 4.92
CA ALA A 34 -1.22 -3.45 5.19
C ALA A 34 -1.41 -2.64 3.89
N GLY A 35 -0.65 -2.95 2.83
CA GLY A 35 -0.80 -2.29 1.53
C GLY A 35 -2.19 -2.46 0.93
N THR A 36 -2.77 -3.66 1.03
CA THR A 36 -4.14 -3.91 0.54
C THR A 36 -5.17 -3.11 1.34
N ALA A 37 -5.06 -3.06 2.66
CA ALA A 37 -5.95 -2.28 3.51
C ALA A 37 -5.86 -0.78 3.18
N LEU A 38 -4.64 -0.25 3.00
CA LEU A 38 -4.43 1.14 2.59
C LEU A 38 -5.02 1.41 1.20
N ALA A 39 -4.87 0.49 0.25
CA ALA A 39 -5.44 0.63 -1.08
C ALA A 39 -6.98 0.66 -1.06
N ILE A 40 -7.62 -0.17 -0.25
CA ILE A 40 -9.09 -0.16 -0.06
C ILE A 40 -9.53 1.17 0.53
N VAL A 41 -8.85 1.66 1.57
CA VAL A 41 -9.16 2.95 2.20
C VAL A 41 -8.98 4.09 1.20
N GLY A 42 -7.87 4.11 0.46
CA GLY A 42 -7.60 5.12 -0.57
C GLY A 42 -8.68 5.13 -1.64
N TYR A 43 -9.02 3.96 -2.20
CA TYR A 43 -10.12 3.83 -3.17
C TYR A 43 -11.45 4.33 -2.60
N LYS A 44 -11.79 3.97 -1.37
CA LYS A 44 -13.05 4.40 -0.73
C LYS A 44 -13.10 5.91 -0.53
N ILE A 45 -11.97 6.55 -0.19
CA ILE A 45 -11.88 8.02 -0.11
C ILE A 45 -12.13 8.63 -1.50
N PHE A 46 -11.50 8.08 -2.55
CA PHE A 46 -11.71 8.54 -3.92
C PHE A 46 -13.16 8.35 -4.41
N ASP A 47 -13.80 7.25 -4.04
CA ASP A 47 -15.20 6.96 -4.38
C ASP A 47 -16.14 7.99 -3.74
N ILE A 48 -15.92 8.36 -2.47
CA ILE A 48 -16.67 9.43 -1.81
C ILE A 48 -16.42 10.80 -2.47
N CYS A 49 -15.17 11.08 -2.85
CA CYS A 49 -14.80 12.32 -3.54
C CYS A 49 -15.34 12.39 -4.97
N THR A 50 -15.73 11.27 -5.57
CA THR A 50 -16.28 11.19 -6.93
C THR A 50 -17.79 10.94 -6.83
N PRO A 51 -18.62 11.97 -6.57
CA PRO A 51 -20.07 11.84 -6.52
C PRO A 51 -20.62 11.60 -7.93
N GLY A 52 -20.58 10.35 -8.34
CA GLY A 52 -21.23 9.78 -9.51
C GLY A 52 -21.31 8.30 -9.24
N ASN A 53 -22.49 7.69 -9.35
CA ASN A 53 -22.66 6.27 -9.05
C ASN A 53 -21.91 5.43 -10.10
N LEU A 54 -20.57 5.32 -10.03
CA LEU A 54 -19.78 4.50 -10.95
C LEU A 54 -20.32 3.08 -10.95
N HIS A 55 -20.71 2.56 -9.78
CA HIS A 55 -21.30 1.24 -9.67
C HIS A 55 -22.61 1.10 -10.46
N GLU A 56 -23.50 2.09 -10.39
CA GLU A 56 -24.76 2.08 -11.12
C GLU A 56 -24.52 2.32 -12.62
N GLU A 57 -23.58 3.18 -12.99
CA GLU A 57 -23.23 3.49 -14.37
C GLU A 57 -22.52 2.31 -15.08
N ILE A 58 -21.69 1.56 -14.35
CA ILE A 58 -21.01 0.35 -14.83
C ILE A 58 -22.01 -0.81 -14.95
N ILE A 59 -22.86 -1.04 -13.94
CA ILE A 59 -23.77 -2.20 -13.93
C ILE A 59 -25.02 -1.96 -14.80
N LYS A 60 -25.64 -0.77 -14.71
CA LYS A 60 -26.92 -0.45 -15.35
C LYS A 60 -26.74 0.17 -16.73
N ASN A 61 -25.86 1.15 -16.87
CA ASN A 61 -25.60 1.83 -18.14
C ASN A 61 -24.50 1.19 -18.99
N ARG A 62 -23.78 0.18 -18.45
CA ARG A 62 -22.68 -0.54 -19.14
C ARG A 62 -21.64 0.42 -19.72
N ASN A 63 -21.40 1.52 -19.01
CA ASN A 63 -20.53 2.58 -19.48
C ASN A 63 -19.05 2.20 -19.33
N LEU A 64 -18.38 1.93 -20.45
CA LEU A 64 -16.97 1.60 -20.49
C LEU A 64 -16.08 2.73 -19.96
N ALA A 65 -16.47 3.99 -20.14
CA ALA A 65 -15.68 5.13 -19.66
C ALA A 65 -15.63 5.16 -18.13
N ALA A 66 -16.75 4.88 -17.46
CA ALA A 66 -16.81 4.77 -16.00
C ALA A 66 -15.98 3.59 -15.48
N ALA A 67 -16.00 2.45 -16.19
CA ALA A 67 -15.18 1.29 -15.83
C ALA A 67 -13.68 1.56 -15.94
N VAL A 68 -13.24 2.20 -17.03
CA VAL A 68 -11.82 2.57 -17.24
C VAL A 68 -11.37 3.60 -16.20
N LEU A 69 -12.22 4.58 -15.87
CA LEU A 69 -11.93 5.55 -14.82
C LEU A 69 -11.81 4.90 -13.44
N GLY A 70 -12.71 3.97 -13.09
CA GLY A 70 -12.61 3.22 -11.84
C GLY A 70 -11.32 2.40 -11.75
N ALA A 71 -10.94 1.73 -12.85
CA ALA A 71 -9.69 0.96 -12.91
C ALA A 71 -8.44 1.84 -12.79
N SER A 72 -8.42 3.03 -13.42
CA SER A 72 -7.27 3.93 -13.35
C SER A 72 -7.09 4.54 -11.96
N ILE A 73 -8.19 4.85 -11.25
CA ILE A 73 -8.14 5.33 -9.86
C ILE A 73 -7.55 4.26 -8.94
N ILE A 74 -8.02 3.01 -9.05
CA ILE A 74 -7.49 1.89 -8.24
C ILE A 74 -5.99 1.70 -8.53
N LEU A 75 -5.58 1.71 -9.79
CA LEU A 75 -4.16 1.61 -10.16
C LEU A 75 -3.33 2.76 -9.57
N GLY A 76 -3.82 3.99 -9.65
CA GLY A 76 -3.15 5.16 -9.06
C GLY A 76 -2.95 5.03 -7.56
N VAL A 77 -4.00 4.62 -6.83
CA VAL A 77 -3.92 4.39 -5.38
C VAL A 77 -2.89 3.30 -5.05
N CYS A 78 -2.90 2.18 -5.78
CA CYS A 78 -1.94 1.10 -5.57
C CYS A 78 -0.49 1.58 -5.76
N ILE A 79 -0.23 2.42 -6.77
CA ILE A 79 1.12 2.99 -7.03
C ILE A 79 1.55 3.90 -5.87
N VAL A 80 0.67 4.78 -5.39
CA VAL A 80 0.98 5.68 -4.27
C VAL A 80 1.27 4.89 -2.99
N VAL A 81 0.48 3.85 -2.71
CA VAL A 81 0.71 2.98 -1.55
C VAL A 81 2.03 2.23 -1.69
N ALA A 82 2.35 1.70 -2.87
CA ALA A 82 3.63 1.04 -3.11
C ALA A 82 4.81 2.01 -2.92
N ALA A 83 4.70 3.24 -3.42
CA ALA A 83 5.72 4.27 -3.23
C ALA A 83 5.89 4.67 -1.75
N ALA A 84 4.79 4.75 -1.00
CA ALA A 84 4.83 5.08 0.43
C ALA A 84 5.46 3.98 1.30
N ILE A 85 5.35 2.72 0.90
CA ILE A 85 5.97 1.58 1.61
C ILE A 85 7.45 1.43 1.24
N MET A 86 7.82 1.76 0.00
CA MET A 86 9.21 1.68 -0.47
C MET A 86 10.08 2.89 -0.05
N GLY A 87 9.45 4.00 0.33
CA GLY A 87 10.12 5.27 0.67
C GLY A 87 10.65 5.37 2.09
#